data_AF-Q23RN6-F1
#
_entry.id   AF-Q23RN6-F1
#
_cell.length_a   1.000
_cell.length_b   1.000
_cell.length_c   1.000
_cell.angle_alpha   90.00
_cell.angle_beta   90.00
_cell.angle_gamma   90.00
#
_symmetry.space_group_name_H-M   'P 1'
#
loop_
_entity.id
_entity.type
_entity.pdbx_description
1 polymer ?
#
loop_
_entity_poly.entity_id
_entity_poly.type
_entity_poly.pdbx_seq_one_letter_code
_entity_poly.pdbx_strand_id
1 'polypeptide(L)'
;MDKTSFQTLSCHKHHKKHLQFVQVNDILNQQSQNKQLFYCSSCFNHDLEFKSINFLMIDQILQEAETNIIPKWPPVNNYKIIQDLIDLTSKESELNYEKQIIDFFNEFKEQLLAKIDIIQKKMVNETHKYPIDNHQIIKKYQEISNILQFKQLLMNEQGSNIEEHSTLCSFNLEYPTVIKQQLFTLVDQISFFNQEISQINLNQSNQDAQQSNINSQNSNKITADLIMKLISNKSNFCSDQFINELNLSLQKLNPILQQLKFNNIYKENKEPIEFSKISEEKLNLVEEYVKHSIQLTSDQQYENSTKNMLELNNSWACCISSLDLQKDLKYVFRIQLEKINETDVFIVGLMRNSISKDSGGWEDYLSCELQNQSEYLKISTNYGINNLLKGVSEFQAKKDGVLEIRVCLKEKLLEVTDYPNYQYKLGLEDQYKSKLEQYKDLRFYLAFDTSDIQICLKDAEIVNEFKD
;
A
#
# COMPACT_ATOMS: atom_id res chain seq x y z
N MET A 1 -44.96 -57.43 -17.06
CA MET A 1 -46.24 -56.99 -17.66
C MET A 1 -46.33 -55.54 -17.23
N ASP A 2 -46.03 -54.55 -18.05
CA ASP A 2 -46.56 -54.29 -19.39
C ASP A 2 -45.49 -54.13 -20.47
N LYS A 3 -45.74 -54.76 -21.63
CA LYS A 3 -45.11 -54.37 -22.89
C LYS A 3 -45.76 -53.05 -23.29
N THR A 4 -45.21 -51.94 -22.82
CA THR A 4 -45.57 -50.63 -23.35
C THR A 4 -45.29 -50.65 -24.85
N SER A 5 -46.35 -50.41 -25.61
CA SER A 5 -46.40 -50.39 -27.06
C SER A 5 -45.46 -49.31 -27.60
N PHE A 6 -44.21 -49.63 -27.85
CA PHE A 6 -43.29 -48.70 -28.52
C PHE A 6 -43.66 -48.67 -30.00
N GLN A 7 -44.51 -47.72 -30.37
CA GLN A 7 -44.73 -47.34 -31.76
C GLN A 7 -43.37 -47.00 -32.36
N THR A 8 -42.92 -47.92 -33.19
CA THR A 8 -41.63 -47.92 -33.79
C THR A 8 -41.53 -46.77 -34.78
N LEU A 9 -40.80 -45.72 -34.41
CA LEU A 9 -40.44 -44.66 -35.35
C LEU A 9 -39.82 -45.34 -36.58
N SER A 10 -40.50 -45.23 -37.72
CA SER A 10 -40.12 -45.92 -38.94
C SER A 10 -39.09 -45.10 -39.69
N CYS A 11 -38.07 -45.75 -40.23
CA CYS A 11 -37.04 -45.05 -40.99
C CYS A 11 -37.62 -44.57 -42.32
N HIS A 12 -37.55 -43.25 -42.58
CA HIS A 12 -38.00 -42.67 -43.83
C HIS A 12 -37.25 -43.20 -45.07
N LYS A 13 -36.01 -43.66 -44.90
CA LYS A 13 -35.21 -44.29 -45.98
C LYS A 13 -35.44 -45.79 -46.11
N HIS A 14 -35.89 -46.45 -45.05
CA HIS A 14 -36.04 -47.90 -44.98
C HIS A 14 -37.37 -48.27 -44.33
N HIS A 15 -38.45 -48.29 -45.12
CA HIS A 15 -39.83 -48.45 -44.63
C HIS A 15 -40.12 -49.71 -43.79
N LYS A 16 -39.29 -50.75 -43.90
CA LYS A 16 -39.39 -51.99 -43.11
C LYS A 16 -38.51 -52.02 -41.85
N LYS A 17 -37.81 -50.93 -41.53
CA LYS A 17 -36.88 -50.85 -40.41
C LYS A 17 -37.24 -49.72 -39.46
N HIS A 18 -37.00 -49.97 -38.18
CA HIS A 18 -37.28 -49.03 -37.10
C HIS A 18 -36.02 -48.28 -36.69
N LEU A 19 -36.20 -47.05 -36.23
CA LEU A 19 -35.12 -46.24 -35.67
C LEU A 19 -34.64 -46.89 -34.37
N GLN A 20 -33.33 -47.04 -34.25
CA GLN A 20 -32.66 -47.74 -33.14
C GLN A 20 -31.58 -46.88 -32.49
N PHE A 21 -31.07 -45.88 -33.20
CA PHE A 21 -30.00 -45.01 -32.72
C PHE A 21 -30.39 -43.55 -32.88
N VAL A 22 -29.95 -42.71 -31.94
CA VAL A 22 -29.98 -41.26 -32.02
C VAL A 22 -28.54 -40.75 -32.07
N GLN A 23 -28.28 -39.79 -32.95
CA GLN A 23 -27.00 -39.09 -33.00
C GLN A 23 -26.98 -38.03 -31.89
N VAL A 24 -26.00 -38.10 -30.99
CA VAL A 24 -25.90 -37.25 -29.79
C VAL A 24 -24.83 -36.17 -29.89
N ASN A 25 -23.71 -36.44 -30.58
CA ASN A 25 -22.64 -35.47 -30.82
C ASN A 25 -22.68 -34.96 -32.29
N ASP A 26 -22.12 -33.78 -32.53
CA ASP A 26 -22.06 -33.09 -33.83
C ASP A 26 -23.39 -32.51 -34.37
N ILE A 27 -24.44 -32.31 -33.56
CA ILE A 27 -25.69 -31.68 -34.03
C ILE A 27 -25.47 -30.17 -34.32
N LEU A 28 -24.59 -29.50 -33.56
CA LEU A 28 -24.41 -28.04 -33.62
C LEU A 28 -23.31 -27.56 -34.61
N ASN A 29 -22.37 -28.42 -35.00
CA ASN A 29 -21.22 -28.05 -35.85
C ASN A 29 -21.43 -28.34 -37.36
N GLN A 30 -22.64 -28.71 -37.80
CA GLN A 30 -22.85 -29.16 -39.17
C GLN A 30 -23.17 -28.00 -40.13
N GLN A 31 -22.14 -27.57 -40.87
CA GLN A 31 -22.29 -26.91 -42.18
C GLN A 31 -22.74 -27.89 -43.29
N SER A 32 -22.99 -29.16 -42.97
CA SER A 32 -23.38 -30.21 -43.92
C SER A 32 -24.87 -30.58 -43.77
N GLN A 33 -25.69 -30.07 -44.69
CA GLN A 33 -27.17 -30.18 -44.73
C GLN A 33 -27.76 -31.59 -44.94
N ASN A 34 -27.13 -32.70 -44.52
CA ASN A 34 -27.63 -34.04 -44.91
C ASN A 34 -27.53 -35.18 -43.87
N LYS A 35 -27.14 -34.95 -42.62
CA LYS A 35 -27.15 -36.00 -41.59
C LYS A 35 -28.49 -36.03 -40.84
N GLN A 36 -29.14 -37.19 -40.80
CA GLN A 36 -30.41 -37.40 -40.09
C GLN A 36 -30.13 -37.57 -38.60
N LEU A 37 -31.01 -37.11 -37.71
CA LEU A 37 -30.81 -37.25 -36.25
C LEU A 37 -31.00 -38.70 -35.76
N PHE A 38 -31.84 -39.46 -36.44
CA PHE A 38 -32.23 -40.82 -36.06
C PHE A 38 -31.85 -41.83 -37.14
N TYR A 39 -31.32 -42.98 -36.71
CA TYR A 39 -30.84 -44.05 -37.60
C TYR A 39 -31.51 -45.38 -37.27
N CYS A 40 -31.91 -46.12 -38.30
CA CYS A 40 -32.16 -47.56 -38.19
C CYS A 40 -30.87 -48.35 -38.43
N SER A 41 -30.84 -49.65 -38.13
CA SER A 41 -29.68 -50.52 -38.43
C SER A 41 -29.14 -50.40 -39.86
N SER A 42 -30.00 -50.20 -40.87
CA SER A 42 -29.51 -49.97 -42.24
C SER A 42 -28.84 -48.60 -42.37
N CYS A 43 -29.49 -47.52 -41.97
CA CYS A 43 -28.89 -46.18 -42.05
C CYS A 43 -27.57 -46.11 -41.28
N PHE A 44 -27.53 -46.75 -40.12
CA PHE A 44 -26.35 -46.88 -39.27
C PHE A 44 -25.19 -47.57 -40.01
N ASN A 45 -25.43 -48.71 -40.68
CA ASN A 45 -24.39 -49.45 -41.40
C ASN A 45 -23.93 -48.78 -42.71
N HIS A 46 -24.72 -47.86 -43.27
CA HIS A 46 -24.36 -47.15 -44.50
C HIS A 46 -23.68 -45.80 -44.23
N ASP A 47 -23.53 -45.39 -42.96
CA ASP A 47 -22.78 -44.19 -42.60
C ASP A 47 -21.27 -44.49 -42.58
N LEU A 48 -20.57 -44.08 -43.64
CA LEU A 48 -19.13 -44.28 -43.80
C LEU A 48 -18.29 -43.40 -42.85
N GLU A 49 -18.88 -42.37 -42.24
CA GLU A 49 -18.20 -41.47 -41.28
C GLU A 49 -18.54 -41.82 -39.82
N PHE A 50 -19.07 -43.02 -39.60
CA PHE A 50 -19.53 -43.46 -38.30
C PHE A 50 -18.44 -43.40 -37.22
N LYS A 51 -18.76 -42.69 -36.12
CA LYS A 51 -18.01 -42.73 -34.86
C LYS A 51 -18.95 -43.17 -33.76
N SER A 52 -18.66 -44.32 -33.14
CA SER A 52 -19.53 -44.91 -32.11
C SER A 52 -19.83 -43.99 -30.92
N ILE A 53 -18.93 -43.06 -30.61
CA ILE A 53 -19.12 -42.06 -29.55
C ILE A 53 -20.25 -41.07 -29.85
N ASN A 54 -20.59 -40.88 -31.13
CA ASN A 54 -21.61 -39.93 -31.57
C ASN A 54 -23.04 -40.50 -31.56
N PHE A 55 -23.23 -41.78 -31.22
CA PHE A 55 -24.52 -42.45 -31.30
C PHE A 55 -24.88 -43.17 -30.00
N LEU A 56 -26.17 -43.10 -29.66
CA LEU A 56 -26.76 -43.75 -28.50
C LEU A 56 -27.98 -44.58 -28.93
N MET A 57 -28.15 -45.76 -28.33
CA MET A 57 -29.30 -46.62 -28.62
C MET A 57 -30.56 -46.08 -27.95
N ILE A 58 -31.66 -46.01 -28.69
CA ILE A 58 -32.94 -45.54 -28.17
C ILE A 58 -33.44 -46.47 -27.06
N ASP A 59 -33.30 -47.78 -27.24
CA ASP A 59 -33.70 -48.77 -26.22
C ASP A 59 -32.92 -48.59 -24.92
N GLN A 60 -31.64 -48.22 -25.01
CA GLN A 60 -30.82 -47.94 -23.83
C GLN A 60 -31.37 -46.74 -23.06
N ILE A 61 -31.74 -45.66 -23.76
CA ILE A 61 -32.35 -44.48 -23.13
C ILE A 61 -33.64 -44.85 -22.42
N LEU A 62 -34.52 -45.60 -23.09
CA LEU A 62 -35.83 -45.94 -22.55
C LEU A 62 -35.75 -46.87 -21.32
N GLN A 63 -34.71 -47.69 -21.23
CA GLN A 63 -34.54 -48.65 -20.14
C GLN A 63 -33.74 -48.08 -18.96
N GLU A 64 -32.75 -47.23 -19.23
CA GLU A 64 -31.75 -46.84 -18.24
C GLU A 64 -31.91 -45.41 -17.72
N ALA A 65 -32.61 -44.52 -18.44
CA ALA A 65 -32.61 -43.07 -18.13
C ALA A 65 -33.18 -42.71 -16.75
N GLU A 66 -34.05 -43.54 -16.17
CA GLU A 66 -34.63 -43.29 -14.85
C GLU A 66 -33.74 -43.78 -13.70
N THR A 67 -32.84 -44.75 -13.94
CA THR A 67 -32.14 -45.48 -12.88
C THR A 67 -30.62 -45.47 -12.99
N ASN A 68 -30.06 -45.18 -14.16
CA ASN A 68 -28.61 -45.24 -14.41
C ASN A 68 -28.13 -44.00 -15.17
N ILE A 69 -26.84 -43.68 -14.99
CA ILE A 69 -26.17 -42.65 -15.79
C ILE A 69 -25.79 -43.25 -17.13
N ILE A 70 -26.26 -42.63 -18.23
CA ILE A 70 -25.95 -43.05 -19.59
C ILE A 70 -24.65 -42.36 -20.05
N PRO A 71 -23.53 -43.07 -20.28
CA PRO A 71 -22.21 -42.44 -20.43
C PRO A 71 -22.05 -41.44 -21.59
N LYS A 72 -22.90 -41.55 -22.62
CA LYS A 72 -22.86 -40.69 -23.82
C LYS A 72 -23.85 -39.53 -23.76
N TRP A 73 -24.54 -39.35 -22.63
CA TRP A 73 -25.54 -38.31 -22.44
C TRP A 73 -25.35 -37.59 -21.09
N PRO A 74 -25.37 -36.25 -21.05
CA PRO A 74 -25.52 -35.34 -22.19
C PRO A 74 -24.29 -35.36 -23.11
N PRO A 75 -24.43 -34.94 -24.39
CA PRO A 75 -23.32 -34.78 -25.30
C PRO A 75 -22.45 -33.58 -24.87
N VAL A 76 -21.57 -33.81 -23.90
CA VAL A 76 -20.64 -32.81 -23.35
C VAL A 76 -19.24 -33.08 -23.84
N ASN A 77 -18.46 -32.01 -24.04
CA ASN A 77 -17.07 -32.11 -24.47
C ASN A 77 -16.14 -32.68 -23.37
N ASN A 78 -16.61 -32.76 -22.11
CA ASN A 78 -15.83 -33.22 -20.97
C ASN A 78 -16.45 -34.48 -20.33
N TYR A 79 -16.09 -35.66 -20.86
CA TYR A 79 -16.54 -36.96 -20.35
C TYR A 79 -16.00 -37.33 -18.95
N LYS A 80 -15.05 -36.55 -18.40
CA LYS A 80 -14.54 -36.77 -17.04
C LYS A 80 -15.63 -36.59 -15.98
N ILE A 81 -16.49 -35.59 -16.16
CA ILE A 81 -17.61 -35.32 -15.24
C ILE A 81 -18.58 -36.51 -15.21
N ILE A 82 -18.87 -37.09 -16.36
CA ILE A 82 -19.76 -38.25 -16.45
C ILE A 82 -19.14 -39.46 -15.77
N GLN A 83 -17.83 -39.68 -15.96
CA GLN A 83 -17.11 -40.76 -15.28
C GLN A 83 -17.12 -40.59 -13.76
N ASP A 84 -16.88 -39.37 -13.26
CA ASP A 84 -16.89 -39.08 -11.83
C ASP A 84 -18.28 -39.35 -11.21
N LEU A 85 -19.38 -39.04 -11.91
CA LEU A 85 -20.74 -39.34 -11.46
C LEU A 85 -21.05 -40.85 -11.46
N ILE A 86 -20.57 -41.59 -12.46
CA ILE A 86 -20.69 -43.06 -12.51
C ILE A 86 -19.94 -43.68 -11.32
N ASP A 87 -18.73 -43.20 -11.04
CA ASP A 87 -17.91 -43.69 -9.92
C ASP A 87 -18.54 -43.36 -8.55
N LEU A 88 -19.28 -42.26 -8.43
CA LEU A 88 -20.01 -41.89 -7.21
C LEU A 88 -21.24 -42.77 -6.98
N THR A 89 -22.06 -42.98 -8.01
CA THR A 89 -23.27 -43.81 -7.93
C THR A 89 -22.96 -45.29 -7.70
N SER A 90 -21.82 -45.78 -8.19
CA SER A 90 -21.40 -47.17 -7.97
C SER A 90 -20.82 -47.46 -6.59
N LYS A 91 -20.43 -46.43 -5.81
CA LYS A 91 -19.87 -46.55 -4.44
C LYS A 91 -20.88 -46.29 -3.33
N GLU A 92 -22.14 -46.06 -3.66
CA GLU A 92 -23.20 -45.62 -2.74
C GLU A 92 -23.38 -46.54 -1.52
N SER A 93 -23.11 -47.85 -1.66
CA SER A 93 -23.20 -48.84 -0.58
C SER A 93 -21.99 -48.90 0.37
N GLU A 94 -20.83 -48.38 -0.03
CA GLU A 94 -19.59 -48.40 0.78
C GLU A 94 -19.39 -47.12 1.62
N LEU A 95 -20.18 -46.08 1.34
CA LEU A 95 -20.02 -44.75 1.92
C LEU A 95 -21.01 -44.52 3.06
N ASN A 96 -20.76 -45.11 4.24
CA ASN A 96 -21.51 -44.77 5.46
C ASN A 96 -21.03 -43.44 6.05
N TYR A 97 -21.33 -42.35 5.34
CA TYR A 97 -20.99 -40.99 5.75
C TYR A 97 -21.57 -40.63 7.12
N GLU A 98 -22.76 -41.14 7.45
CA GLU A 98 -23.40 -40.94 8.75
C GLU A 98 -22.52 -41.47 9.89
N LYS A 99 -22.04 -42.71 9.76
CA LYS A 99 -21.14 -43.30 10.74
C LYS A 99 -19.81 -42.54 10.84
N GLN A 100 -19.23 -42.14 9.71
CA GLN A 100 -17.95 -41.40 9.72
C GLN A 100 -18.08 -40.03 10.41
N ILE A 101 -19.20 -39.33 10.21
CA ILE A 101 -19.48 -38.05 10.89
C ILE A 101 -19.65 -38.28 12.39
N ILE A 102 -20.41 -39.30 12.79
CA ILE A 102 -20.63 -39.65 14.20
C ILE A 102 -19.30 -40.02 14.88
N ASP A 103 -18.50 -40.87 14.26
CA ASP A 103 -17.22 -41.32 14.79
C ASP A 103 -16.25 -40.14 14.96
N PHE A 104 -16.20 -39.22 13.98
CA PHE A 104 -15.40 -37.99 14.08
C PHE A 104 -15.79 -37.14 15.29
N PHE A 105 -17.09 -36.87 15.49
CA PHE A 105 -17.53 -36.00 16.60
C PHE A 105 -17.30 -36.64 17.97
N ASN A 106 -17.43 -37.96 18.07
CA ASN A 106 -17.13 -38.70 19.29
C ASN A 106 -15.64 -38.56 19.66
N GLU A 107 -14.75 -38.80 18.69
CA GLU A 107 -13.31 -38.66 18.89
C GLU A 107 -12.92 -37.20 19.21
N PHE A 108 -13.47 -36.24 18.46
CA PHE A 108 -13.19 -34.82 18.65
C PHE A 108 -13.60 -34.34 20.05
N LYS A 109 -14.75 -34.80 20.57
CA LYS A 109 -15.22 -34.48 21.93
C LYS A 109 -14.26 -34.97 23.00
N GLU A 110 -13.79 -36.21 22.91
CA GLU A 110 -12.85 -36.77 23.88
C GLU A 110 -11.52 -36.00 23.86
N GLN A 111 -10.98 -35.73 22.68
CA GLN A 111 -9.73 -34.98 22.54
C GLN A 111 -9.85 -33.54 23.07
N LEU A 112 -10.97 -32.86 22.82
CA LEU A 112 -11.21 -31.50 23.28
C LEU A 112 -11.29 -31.43 24.80
N LEU A 113 -12.06 -32.34 25.43
CA LEU A 113 -12.18 -32.41 26.89
C LEU A 113 -10.83 -32.68 27.57
N ALA A 114 -10.03 -33.60 27.02
CA ALA A 114 -8.69 -33.90 27.54
C ALA A 114 -7.76 -32.68 27.48
N LYS A 115 -7.78 -31.92 26.38
CA LYS A 115 -6.98 -30.69 26.26
C LYS A 115 -7.42 -29.60 27.25
N ILE A 116 -8.73 -29.44 27.46
CA ILE A 116 -9.26 -28.47 28.44
C ILE A 116 -8.76 -28.82 29.85
N ASP A 117 -8.82 -30.09 30.25
CA ASP A 117 -8.36 -30.55 31.58
C ASP A 117 -6.85 -30.30 31.78
N ILE A 118 -6.03 -30.57 30.76
CA ILE A 118 -4.58 -30.28 30.80
C ILE A 118 -4.32 -28.79 30.99
N ILE A 119 -5.00 -27.93 30.23
CA ILE A 119 -4.82 -26.47 30.33
C ILE A 119 -5.30 -25.96 31.69
N GLN A 120 -6.44 -26.45 32.19
CA GLN A 120 -6.94 -26.10 33.51
C GLN A 120 -5.91 -26.42 34.60
N LYS A 121 -5.38 -27.66 34.61
CA LYS A 121 -4.34 -28.08 35.57
C LYS A 121 -3.08 -27.21 35.45
N LYS A 122 -2.66 -26.88 34.22
CA LYS A 122 -1.51 -25.99 33.99
C LYS A 122 -1.76 -24.61 34.59
N MET A 123 -2.91 -23.98 34.31
CA MET A 123 -3.23 -22.64 34.81
C MET A 123 -3.34 -22.60 36.33
N VAL A 124 -3.98 -23.59 36.94
CA VAL A 124 -4.01 -23.74 38.40
C VAL A 124 -2.60 -23.90 38.96
N ASN A 125 -1.72 -24.70 38.34
CA ASN A 125 -0.35 -24.83 38.83
C ASN A 125 0.47 -23.52 38.69
N GLU A 126 0.24 -22.72 37.64
CA GLU A 126 0.89 -21.41 37.50
C GLU A 126 0.51 -20.43 38.61
N THR A 127 -0.73 -20.45 39.13
CA THR A 127 -1.11 -19.59 40.27
C THR A 127 -0.37 -19.95 41.56
N HIS A 128 0.08 -21.19 41.69
CA HIS A 128 0.89 -21.63 42.85
C HIS A 128 2.36 -21.23 42.74
N LYS A 129 2.87 -20.90 41.53
CA LYS A 129 4.25 -20.44 41.31
C LYS A 129 4.43 -18.96 41.60
N TYR A 130 3.37 -18.17 41.44
CA TYR A 130 3.33 -16.74 41.73
C TYR A 130 2.26 -16.48 42.79
N PRO A 131 2.52 -16.79 44.07
CA PRO A 131 1.64 -16.31 45.13
C PRO A 131 1.55 -14.79 44.97
N ILE A 132 0.33 -14.28 44.88
CA ILE A 132 0.06 -12.84 44.86
C ILE A 132 0.46 -12.29 46.22
N ASP A 133 1.75 -12.05 46.40
CA ASP A 133 2.29 -11.39 47.57
C ASP A 133 1.98 -9.91 47.41
N ASN A 134 1.01 -9.42 48.19
CA ASN A 134 0.69 -8.00 48.26
C ASN A 134 1.94 -7.14 48.45
N HIS A 135 2.99 -7.67 49.08
CA HIS A 135 4.26 -6.98 49.23
C HIS A 135 4.98 -6.77 47.90
N GLN A 136 4.97 -7.75 46.98
CA GLN A 136 5.55 -7.60 45.65
C GLN A 136 4.75 -6.64 44.77
N ILE A 137 3.42 -6.63 44.89
CA ILE A 137 2.56 -5.66 44.19
C ILE A 137 2.82 -4.25 44.69
N ILE A 138 2.87 -4.04 46.01
CA ILE A 138 3.16 -2.74 46.62
C ILE A 138 4.56 -2.27 46.21
N LYS A 139 5.55 -3.17 46.20
CA LYS A 139 6.92 -2.84 45.77
C LYS A 139 6.98 -2.46 44.29
N LYS A 140 6.30 -3.20 43.41
CA LYS A 140 6.22 -2.87 41.98
C LYS A 140 5.46 -1.58 41.72
N TYR A 141 4.36 -1.34 42.43
CA TYR A 141 3.66 -0.05 42.40
C TYR A 141 4.59 1.10 42.80
N GLN A 142 5.34 0.94 43.91
CA GLN A 142 6.28 1.95 44.38
C GLN A 142 7.41 2.24 43.38
N GLU A 143 7.90 1.21 42.68
CA GLU A 143 8.89 1.33 41.60
C GLU A 143 8.32 2.05 40.36
N ILE A 144 7.12 1.68 39.91
CA ILE A 144 6.51 2.24 38.70
C ILE A 144 6.05 3.68 38.92
N SER A 145 5.42 3.95 40.06
CA SER A 145 4.85 5.27 40.34
C SER A 145 5.89 6.28 40.81
N ASN A 146 7.14 5.85 41.04
CA ASN A 146 8.19 6.64 41.68
C ASN A 146 7.71 7.38 42.95
N ILE A 147 6.70 6.85 43.66
CA ILE A 147 6.01 7.58 44.74
C ILE A 147 6.97 7.92 45.90
N LEU A 148 8.01 7.11 46.09
CA LEU A 148 9.05 7.36 47.09
C LEU A 148 10.00 8.49 46.67
N GLN A 149 10.35 8.59 45.38
CA GLN A 149 11.09 9.73 44.83
C GLN A 149 10.22 10.99 44.82
N PHE A 150 8.95 10.89 44.45
CA PHE A 150 7.99 11.99 44.57
C PHE A 150 7.84 12.47 46.01
N LYS A 151 7.79 11.55 46.98
CA LYS A 151 7.81 11.89 48.41
C LYS A 151 9.10 12.62 48.81
N GLN A 152 10.25 12.25 48.26
CA GLN A 152 11.53 12.94 48.51
C GLN A 152 11.59 14.31 47.81
N LEU A 153 10.99 14.45 46.61
CA LEU A 153 10.85 15.71 45.86
C LEU A 153 9.89 16.69 46.56
N LEU A 154 8.80 16.20 47.15
CA LEU A 154 7.93 17.02 48.00
C LEU A 154 8.66 17.55 49.24
N MET A 155 9.79 16.95 49.62
CA MET A 155 10.62 17.40 50.74
C MET A 155 11.80 18.29 50.31
N ASN A 156 12.08 18.46 49.02
CA ASN A 156 13.12 19.35 48.48
C ASN A 156 12.63 20.02 47.18
N GLU A 157 12.39 21.33 47.23
CA GLU A 157 11.96 22.12 46.07
C GLU A 157 12.99 22.07 44.92
N GLN A 158 12.66 21.35 43.85
CA GLN A 158 12.80 21.76 42.44
C GLN A 158 12.40 20.61 41.51
N GLY A 159 11.52 20.92 40.56
CA GLY A 159 10.89 19.95 39.67
C GLY A 159 11.67 19.66 38.39
N SER A 160 11.42 18.47 37.83
CA SER A 160 11.06 18.30 36.40
C SER A 160 10.78 16.83 36.05
N ASN A 161 9.72 16.68 35.23
CA ASN A 161 9.37 15.69 34.21
C ASN A 161 9.44 14.16 34.46
N ILE A 162 8.32 13.51 34.15
CA ILE A 162 8.12 12.05 34.08
C ILE A 162 7.48 11.74 32.73
N GLU A 163 8.14 10.93 31.90
CA GLU A 163 7.50 10.17 30.82
C GLU A 163 7.98 8.71 30.83
N GLU A 164 7.00 7.84 30.60
CA GLU A 164 7.04 6.43 30.21
C GLU A 164 7.65 5.38 31.16
N HIS A 165 6.78 4.51 31.70
CA HIS A 165 7.00 3.05 31.73
C HIS A 165 5.68 2.33 32.10
N SER A 166 5.01 1.70 31.13
CA SER A 166 3.91 0.78 31.38
C SER A 166 4.11 -0.55 30.67
N THR A 167 4.64 -1.54 31.39
CA THR A 167 4.30 -2.96 31.20
C THR A 167 4.74 -3.74 32.43
N LEU A 168 3.80 -4.27 33.20
CA LEU A 168 3.86 -5.67 33.67
C LEU A 168 2.60 -6.11 34.45
N CYS A 169 2.15 -7.31 34.07
CA CYS A 169 1.26 -8.25 34.75
C CYS A 169 -0.16 -7.78 35.11
N SER A 170 -1.07 -7.84 34.13
CA SER A 170 -2.50 -8.00 34.40
C SER A 170 -2.86 -9.49 34.38
N PHE A 171 -3.38 -10.00 35.49
CA PHE A 171 -4.11 -11.27 35.48
C PHE A 171 -5.39 -11.06 34.67
N ASN A 172 -5.36 -11.42 33.39
CA ASN A 172 -6.40 -11.10 32.42
C ASN A 172 -7.49 -12.19 32.41
N LEU A 173 -8.65 -11.90 33.01
CA LEU A 173 -9.84 -12.78 33.00
C LEU A 173 -10.71 -12.61 31.74
N GLU A 174 -10.48 -11.55 30.98
CA GLU A 174 -11.22 -11.25 29.76
C GLU A 174 -10.72 -12.09 28.58
N TYR A 175 -9.40 -12.27 28.46
CA TYR A 175 -8.78 -13.04 27.40
C TYR A 175 -9.26 -14.51 27.34
N PRO A 176 -9.33 -15.27 28.45
CA PRO A 176 -9.94 -16.61 28.44
C PRO A 176 -11.40 -16.62 27.96
N THR A 177 -12.16 -15.56 28.25
CA THR A 177 -13.57 -15.43 27.84
C THR A 177 -13.68 -15.22 26.32
N VAL A 178 -12.79 -14.42 25.73
CA VAL A 178 -12.71 -14.23 24.27
C VAL A 178 -12.35 -15.53 23.56
N ILE A 179 -11.35 -16.27 24.07
CA ILE A 179 -10.95 -17.57 23.49
C ILE A 179 -12.12 -18.58 23.53
N LYS A 180 -12.88 -18.60 24.63
CA LYS A 180 -14.08 -19.46 24.74
C LYS A 180 -15.12 -19.14 23.66
N GLN A 181 -15.39 -17.87 23.41
CA GLN A 181 -16.37 -17.45 22.39
C GLN A 181 -15.89 -17.80 20.97
N GLN A 182 -14.61 -17.63 20.68
CA GLN A 182 -14.02 -18.04 19.40
C GLN A 182 -14.10 -19.55 19.19
N LEU A 183 -13.85 -20.34 20.25
CA LEU A 183 -13.95 -21.79 20.16
C LEU A 183 -15.37 -22.26 19.84
N PHE A 184 -16.40 -21.65 20.45
CA PHE A 184 -17.79 -21.94 20.09
C PHE A 184 -18.10 -21.59 18.62
N THR A 185 -17.64 -20.43 18.17
CA THR A 185 -17.82 -20.00 16.77
C THR A 185 -17.19 -21.00 15.80
N LEU A 186 -16.00 -21.51 16.10
CA LEU A 186 -15.31 -22.51 15.26
C LEU A 186 -16.00 -23.88 15.28
N VAL A 187 -16.54 -24.29 16.43
CA VAL A 187 -17.29 -25.55 16.55
C VAL A 187 -18.57 -25.50 15.72
N ASP A 188 -19.28 -24.37 15.73
CA ASP A 188 -20.51 -24.18 14.96
C ASP A 188 -20.29 -24.24 13.43
N GLN A 189 -19.04 -24.16 12.98
CA GLN A 189 -18.67 -24.11 11.56
C GLN A 189 -18.16 -25.44 11.01
N ILE A 190 -18.07 -26.47 11.84
CA ILE A 190 -17.68 -27.81 11.38
C ILE A 190 -18.76 -28.31 10.41
N SER A 191 -18.44 -28.33 9.12
CA SER A 191 -19.29 -28.87 8.06
C SER A 191 -18.53 -29.92 7.27
N PHE A 192 -19.16 -31.08 7.07
CA PHE A 192 -18.68 -32.14 6.18
C PHE A 192 -19.09 -31.91 4.72
N PHE A 193 -19.86 -30.85 4.47
CA PHE A 193 -20.40 -30.51 3.17
C PHE A 193 -19.83 -29.15 2.75
N ASN A 194 -18.96 -29.14 1.74
CA ASN A 194 -18.41 -27.91 1.17
C ASN A 194 -19.53 -27.15 0.44
N GLN A 195 -19.97 -26.01 0.98
CA GLN A 195 -20.95 -25.13 0.34
C GLN A 195 -20.47 -24.56 -1.01
N GLU A 196 -19.18 -24.68 -1.36
CA GLU A 196 -18.61 -24.19 -2.62
C GLU A 196 -18.77 -25.15 -3.81
N ILE A 197 -18.99 -26.45 -3.59
CA ILE A 197 -19.11 -27.42 -4.70
C ILE A 197 -20.39 -27.18 -5.52
N SER A 198 -21.42 -26.57 -4.90
CA SER A 198 -22.68 -26.22 -5.57
C SER A 198 -22.55 -25.11 -6.62
N GLN A 199 -21.50 -24.26 -6.53
CA GLN A 199 -21.34 -23.09 -7.41
C GLN A 199 -20.24 -23.24 -8.47
N ILE A 200 -19.25 -24.13 -8.24
CA ILE A 200 -18.09 -24.26 -9.14
C ILE A 200 -18.46 -24.98 -10.45
N ASN A 201 -19.45 -25.88 -10.46
CA ASN A 201 -19.78 -26.70 -11.66
C ASN A 201 -20.80 -26.08 -12.62
N LEU A 202 -21.50 -24.99 -12.26
CA LEU A 202 -22.45 -24.33 -13.17
C LEU A 202 -21.80 -23.23 -14.04
N ASN A 203 -20.56 -22.80 -13.71
CA ASN A 203 -19.91 -21.68 -14.40
C ASN A 203 -18.76 -22.08 -15.35
N GLN A 204 -18.40 -23.37 -15.44
CA GLN A 204 -17.28 -23.82 -16.28
C GLN A 204 -17.64 -24.04 -17.76
N SER A 205 -18.89 -23.82 -18.19
CA SER A 205 -19.29 -24.00 -19.59
C SER A 205 -19.15 -22.75 -20.48
N ASN A 206 -18.79 -21.58 -19.92
CA ASN A 206 -18.84 -20.30 -20.65
C ASN A 206 -17.59 -19.40 -20.45
N GLN A 207 -16.38 -19.94 -20.34
CA GLN A 207 -15.16 -19.12 -20.16
C GLN A 207 -13.94 -19.53 -21.00
N ASP A 208 -14.13 -19.78 -22.30
CA ASP A 208 -13.01 -19.82 -23.27
C ASP A 208 -12.98 -18.61 -24.23
N ALA A 209 -13.74 -17.55 -23.93
CA ALA A 209 -13.66 -16.31 -24.69
C ALA A 209 -13.96 -15.10 -23.80
N GLN A 210 -12.98 -14.66 -23.00
CA GLN A 210 -12.76 -13.28 -22.53
C GLN A 210 -11.79 -13.27 -21.33
N GLN A 211 -10.49 -13.31 -21.60
CA GLN A 211 -9.48 -12.82 -20.65
C GLN A 211 -9.16 -11.36 -20.98
N SER A 212 -10.04 -10.47 -20.53
CA SER A 212 -9.72 -9.08 -20.26
C SER A 212 -10.80 -8.53 -19.32
N ASN A 213 -10.37 -7.99 -18.19
CA ASN A 213 -11.16 -7.31 -17.15
C ASN A 213 -11.70 -8.19 -16.02
N ILE A 214 -10.82 -8.56 -15.09
CA ILE A 214 -11.24 -8.73 -13.69
C ILE A 214 -11.07 -7.36 -13.03
N ASN A 215 -12.13 -6.55 -13.06
CA ASN A 215 -12.33 -5.47 -12.10
C ASN A 215 -13.81 -5.37 -11.74
N SER A 216 -14.04 -5.33 -10.43
CA SER A 216 -15.31 -5.12 -9.73
C SER A 216 -16.33 -6.26 -9.81
N GLN A 217 -16.37 -7.07 -8.74
CA GLN A 217 -17.47 -7.11 -7.76
C GLN A 217 -17.39 -8.42 -6.96
N ASN A 218 -17.50 -8.28 -5.63
CA ASN A 218 -17.56 -9.32 -4.59
C ASN A 218 -16.24 -9.86 -4.03
N SER A 219 -15.74 -9.22 -2.96
CA SER A 219 -15.63 -9.90 -1.65
C SER A 219 -15.30 -8.91 -0.52
N ASN A 220 -16.28 -8.52 0.28
CA ASN A 220 -16.09 -7.87 1.60
C ASN A 220 -15.52 -8.84 2.66
N LYS A 221 -14.84 -9.90 2.23
CA LYS A 221 -14.25 -10.93 3.08
C LYS A 221 -12.75 -10.69 3.14
N ILE A 222 -12.20 -10.67 4.35
CA ILE A 222 -10.75 -10.64 4.53
C ILE A 222 -10.22 -12.03 4.22
N THR A 223 -9.22 -12.08 3.34
CA THR A 223 -8.45 -13.29 3.06
C THR A 223 -7.03 -13.13 3.58
N ALA A 224 -6.36 -14.25 3.83
CA ALA A 224 -4.92 -14.27 4.07
C ALA A 224 -4.17 -13.47 2.99
N ASP A 225 -4.56 -13.59 1.73
CA ASP A 225 -3.93 -12.88 0.61
C ASP A 225 -4.11 -11.35 0.69
N LEU A 226 -5.27 -10.87 1.15
CA LEU A 226 -5.51 -9.44 1.34
C LEU A 226 -4.60 -8.88 2.45
N ILE A 227 -4.50 -9.57 3.58
CA ILE A 227 -3.60 -9.20 4.67
C ILE A 227 -2.14 -9.23 4.19
N MET A 228 -1.77 -10.28 3.44
CA MET A 228 -0.44 -10.37 2.85
C MET A 228 -0.15 -9.18 1.94
N LYS A 229 -1.07 -8.79 1.04
CA LYS A 229 -0.88 -7.61 0.18
C LYS A 229 -0.68 -6.31 0.95
N LEU A 230 -1.37 -6.13 2.08
CA LEU A 230 -1.22 -4.94 2.92
C LEU A 230 0.14 -4.91 3.63
N ILE A 231 0.62 -6.07 4.09
CA ILE A 231 1.85 -6.18 4.88
C ILE A 231 3.09 -6.29 4.00
N SER A 232 3.06 -7.10 2.93
CA SER A 232 4.19 -7.38 2.04
C SER A 232 4.46 -6.28 1.02
N ASN A 233 4.06 -5.04 1.32
CA ASN A 233 4.31 -3.91 0.44
C ASN A 233 5.77 -3.42 0.61
N LYS A 234 6.31 -2.77 -0.43
CA LYS A 234 7.72 -2.36 -0.46
C LYS A 234 8.10 -1.34 0.62
N SER A 235 7.16 -0.51 1.08
CA SER A 235 7.44 0.52 2.10
C SER A 235 7.53 -0.02 3.52
N ASN A 236 7.10 -1.25 3.76
CA ASN A 236 7.16 -1.87 5.09
C ASN A 236 8.51 -2.55 5.37
N PHE A 237 9.41 -2.65 4.37
CA PHE A 237 10.76 -3.22 4.50
C PHE A 237 10.81 -4.58 5.24
N CYS A 238 9.78 -5.41 5.03
CA CYS A 238 9.68 -6.73 5.65
C CYS A 238 10.68 -7.70 5.00
N SER A 239 11.32 -8.54 5.80
CA SER A 239 12.21 -9.59 5.28
C SER A 239 11.44 -10.74 4.64
N ASP A 240 12.03 -11.40 3.66
CA ASP A 240 11.42 -12.57 3.00
C ASP A 240 11.10 -13.69 3.99
N GLN A 241 11.97 -13.90 5.00
CA GLN A 241 11.74 -14.89 6.05
C GLN A 241 10.45 -14.57 6.82
N PHE A 242 10.27 -13.33 7.27
CA PHE A 242 9.08 -12.91 8.00
C PHE A 242 7.81 -13.06 7.13
N ILE A 243 7.88 -12.61 5.87
CA ILE A 243 6.75 -12.71 4.92
C ILE A 243 6.32 -14.16 4.71
N ASN A 244 7.29 -15.08 4.59
CA ASN A 244 7.01 -16.50 4.41
C ASN A 244 6.38 -17.14 5.66
N GLU A 245 6.92 -16.88 6.85
CA GLU A 245 6.37 -17.40 8.11
C GLU A 245 4.98 -16.84 8.41
N LEU A 246 4.78 -15.55 8.13
CA LEU A 246 3.49 -14.88 8.28
C LEU A 246 2.45 -15.47 7.33
N ASN A 247 2.79 -15.67 6.06
CA ASN A 247 1.88 -16.25 5.08
C ASN A 247 1.44 -17.66 5.52
N LEU A 248 2.38 -18.51 5.93
CA LEU A 248 2.06 -19.86 6.45
C LEU A 248 1.11 -19.82 7.65
N SER A 249 1.26 -18.82 8.52
CA SER A 249 0.40 -18.65 9.70
C SER A 249 -0.99 -18.14 9.30
N LEU A 250 -1.07 -17.16 8.39
CA LEU A 250 -2.34 -16.61 7.91
C LEU A 250 -3.14 -17.62 7.09
N GLN A 251 -2.49 -18.48 6.30
CA GLN A 251 -3.18 -19.53 5.56
C GLN A 251 -3.90 -20.52 6.49
N LYS A 252 -3.31 -20.83 7.66
CA LYS A 252 -3.97 -21.66 8.70
C LYS A 252 -5.20 -20.98 9.29
N LEU A 253 -5.20 -19.65 9.34
CA LEU A 253 -6.28 -18.83 9.89
C LEU A 253 -7.28 -18.37 8.83
N ASN A 254 -7.03 -18.62 7.54
CA ASN A 254 -7.85 -18.15 6.44
C ASN A 254 -9.34 -18.53 6.56
N PRO A 255 -9.71 -19.76 7.00
CA PRO A 255 -11.11 -20.11 7.23
C PRO A 255 -11.81 -19.20 8.24
N ILE A 256 -11.08 -18.72 9.25
CA ILE A 256 -11.56 -17.81 10.29
C ILE A 256 -11.66 -16.39 9.74
N LEU A 257 -10.62 -15.94 9.04
CA LEU A 257 -10.54 -14.59 8.47
C LEU A 257 -11.68 -14.30 7.48
N GLN A 258 -12.06 -15.30 6.67
CA GLN A 258 -13.15 -15.20 5.69
C GLN A 258 -14.54 -14.97 6.31
N GLN A 259 -14.68 -15.18 7.61
CA GLN A 259 -15.94 -14.96 8.34
C GLN A 259 -16.09 -13.52 8.80
N LEU A 260 -14.97 -12.80 8.93
CA LEU A 260 -14.97 -11.40 9.30
C LEU A 260 -15.48 -10.57 8.12
N LYS A 261 -16.47 -9.72 8.40
CA LYS A 261 -17.06 -8.81 7.42
C LYS A 261 -16.68 -7.38 7.78
N PHE A 262 -16.05 -6.69 6.85
CA PHE A 262 -15.75 -5.27 6.94
C PHE A 262 -16.44 -4.53 5.80
N ASN A 263 -16.98 -3.35 6.08
CA ASN A 263 -17.70 -2.58 5.08
C ASN A 263 -16.75 -2.05 4.00
N ASN A 264 -15.69 -1.37 4.43
CA ASN A 264 -14.61 -0.90 3.57
C ASN A 264 -13.33 -0.81 4.41
N ILE A 265 -12.24 -1.38 3.91
CA ILE A 265 -10.94 -1.33 4.58
C ILE A 265 -10.14 -0.09 4.20
N TYR A 266 -10.51 0.57 3.09
CA TYR A 266 -9.90 1.79 2.62
C TYR A 266 -10.77 2.99 3.01
N LYS A 267 -10.12 4.14 3.24
CA LYS A 267 -10.84 5.40 3.49
C LYS A 267 -11.60 5.82 2.23
N GLU A 268 -12.75 6.46 2.42
CA GLU A 268 -13.53 7.02 1.31
C GLU A 268 -12.68 7.97 0.47
N ASN A 269 -12.82 7.88 -0.85
CA ASN A 269 -12.08 8.68 -1.84
C ASN A 269 -10.54 8.55 -1.78
N LYS A 270 -10.03 7.44 -1.21
CA LYS A 270 -8.60 7.12 -1.22
C LYS A 270 -8.38 5.75 -1.84
N GLU A 271 -7.50 5.70 -2.82
CA GLU A 271 -7.03 4.45 -3.42
C GLU A 271 -5.73 3.98 -2.76
N PRO A 272 -5.52 2.67 -2.61
CA PRO A 272 -4.28 2.13 -2.11
C PRO A 272 -3.12 2.45 -3.07
N ILE A 273 -1.93 2.69 -2.49
CA ILE A 273 -0.73 2.95 -3.27
C ILE A 273 -0.32 1.69 -4.04
N GLU A 274 -0.17 1.81 -5.35
CA GLU A 274 0.33 0.72 -6.19
C GLU A 274 1.86 0.61 -6.14
N PHE A 275 2.39 0.04 -5.05
CA PHE A 275 3.84 -0.12 -4.83
C PHE A 275 4.56 -0.93 -5.92
N SER A 276 3.86 -1.75 -6.71
CA SER A 276 4.42 -2.45 -7.87
C SER A 276 4.86 -1.49 -8.98
N LYS A 277 4.20 -0.34 -9.12
CA LYS A 277 4.51 0.71 -10.10
C LYS A 277 5.59 1.70 -9.63
N ILE A 278 6.00 1.62 -8.37
CA ILE A 278 7.03 2.49 -7.79
C ILE A 278 8.37 1.74 -7.81
N SER A 279 9.38 2.35 -8.44
CA SER A 279 10.75 1.85 -8.42
C SER A 279 11.37 2.03 -7.04
N GLU A 280 12.40 1.24 -6.74
CA GLU A 280 13.13 1.33 -5.48
C GLU A 280 13.77 2.71 -5.28
N GLU A 281 14.33 3.28 -6.34
CA GLU A 281 14.85 4.66 -6.36
C GLU A 281 13.81 5.70 -5.92
N LYS A 282 12.56 5.59 -6.41
CA LYS A 282 11.48 6.52 -6.03
C LYS A 282 11.02 6.32 -4.59
N LEU A 283 11.06 5.09 -4.07
CA LEU A 283 10.76 4.83 -2.67
C LEU A 283 11.84 5.40 -1.75
N ASN A 284 13.11 5.27 -2.14
CA ASN A 284 14.23 5.86 -1.40
C ASN A 284 14.12 7.39 -1.35
N LEU A 285 13.72 8.04 -2.46
CA LEU A 285 13.47 9.49 -2.47
C LEU A 285 12.35 9.90 -1.49
N VAL A 286 11.27 9.11 -1.40
CA VAL A 286 10.20 9.35 -0.43
C VAL A 286 10.72 9.16 1.00
N GLU A 287 11.52 8.12 1.24
CA GLU A 287 12.13 7.87 2.55
C GLU A 287 13.07 9.01 2.96
N GLU A 288 13.95 9.46 2.06
CA GLU A 288 14.86 10.58 2.27
C GLU A 288 14.09 11.88 2.54
N TYR A 289 13.04 12.17 1.75
CA TYR A 289 12.19 13.33 1.97
C TYR A 289 11.51 13.30 3.34
N VAL A 290 10.93 12.16 3.73
CA VAL A 290 10.26 12.02 5.03
C VAL A 290 11.27 12.12 6.17
N LYS A 291 12.44 11.49 6.07
CA LYS A 291 13.52 11.64 7.05
C LYS A 291 13.95 13.09 7.19
N HIS A 292 14.15 13.79 6.08
CA HIS A 292 14.49 15.20 6.06
C HIS A 292 13.37 16.07 6.67
N SER A 293 12.11 15.80 6.34
CA SER A 293 10.95 16.50 6.91
C SER A 293 10.82 16.27 8.42
N ILE A 294 11.04 15.04 8.88
CA ILE A 294 11.05 14.71 10.31
C ILE A 294 12.21 15.44 10.98
N GLN A 295 13.40 15.42 10.39
CA GLN A 295 14.57 16.12 10.93
C GLN A 295 14.32 17.63 11.08
N LEU A 296 13.70 18.26 10.08
CA LEU A 296 13.26 19.66 10.15
C LEU A 296 12.24 19.92 11.28
N THR A 297 11.44 18.91 11.64
CA THR A 297 10.40 19.02 12.68
C THR A 297 10.91 18.65 14.07
N SER A 298 11.83 17.69 14.17
CA SER A 298 12.44 17.19 15.41
C SER A 298 13.59 18.06 15.90
N ASP A 299 14.18 18.86 15.02
CA ASP A 299 14.99 19.99 15.43
C ASP A 299 14.06 20.98 16.16
N GLN A 300 13.85 20.77 17.46
CA GLN A 300 13.29 21.75 18.40
C GLN A 300 14.11 23.06 18.45
N GLN A 301 15.22 23.12 17.71
CA GLN A 301 15.89 24.36 17.36
C GLN A 301 15.16 25.16 16.28
N TYR A 302 14.29 24.60 15.43
CA TYR A 302 13.57 25.35 14.39
C TYR A 302 12.44 26.21 14.99
N GLU A 303 11.60 25.66 15.88
CA GLU A 303 10.61 26.46 16.61
C GLU A 303 11.26 27.46 17.59
N ASN A 304 12.32 27.04 18.30
CA ASN A 304 13.05 27.94 19.20
C ASN A 304 13.92 28.96 18.44
N SER A 305 14.35 28.72 17.20
CA SER A 305 15.04 29.73 16.39
C SER A 305 14.06 30.71 15.77
N THR A 306 12.81 30.32 15.46
CA THR A 306 11.75 31.30 15.16
C THR A 306 11.31 32.12 16.37
N LYS A 307 11.36 31.55 17.60
CA LYS A 307 11.06 32.30 18.84
C LYS A 307 12.22 33.15 19.36
N ASN A 308 13.47 32.70 19.19
CA ASN A 308 14.67 33.42 19.62
C ASN A 308 15.24 34.36 18.53
N MET A 309 14.67 34.38 17.31
CA MET A 309 15.01 35.39 16.30
C MET A 309 14.60 36.81 16.70
N LEU A 310 13.71 36.95 17.70
CA LEU A 310 13.18 38.23 18.15
C LEU A 310 13.99 38.88 19.30
N GLU A 311 15.12 38.30 19.70
CA GLU A 311 16.01 38.91 20.70
C GLU A 311 17.45 39.01 20.20
N LEU A 312 17.71 39.84 19.19
CA LEU A 312 19.06 40.30 18.87
C LEU A 312 19.08 41.82 18.64
N ASN A 313 19.98 42.49 19.35
CA ASN A 313 20.24 43.93 19.41
C ASN A 313 20.71 44.59 18.09
N ASN A 314 20.37 44.05 16.91
CA ASN A 314 20.79 44.58 15.60
C ASN A 314 19.57 44.96 14.75
N SER A 315 19.68 46.05 13.98
CA SER A 315 18.60 46.60 13.15
C SER A 315 18.20 45.73 11.94
N TRP A 316 18.79 44.54 11.78
CA TRP A 316 18.54 43.65 10.64
C TRP A 316 18.18 42.24 11.12
N ALA A 317 17.10 41.69 10.58
CA ALA A 317 16.77 40.28 10.69
C ALA A 317 17.56 39.50 9.62
N CYS A 318 18.38 38.54 10.05
CA CYS A 318 19.23 37.73 9.17
C CYS A 318 18.76 36.28 9.14
N CYS A 319 18.41 35.76 7.96
CA CYS A 319 17.97 34.41 7.73
C CYS A 319 19.00 33.66 6.87
N ILE A 320 19.43 32.48 7.31
CA ILE A 320 20.27 31.58 6.51
C ILE A 320 19.61 30.21 6.39
N SER A 321 19.84 29.51 5.27
CA SER A 321 19.40 28.13 5.14
C SER A 321 20.06 27.22 6.19
N SER A 322 19.42 26.10 6.52
CA SER A 322 20.02 25.07 7.38
C SER A 322 21.06 24.20 6.65
N LEU A 323 21.03 24.20 5.32
CA LEU A 323 21.88 23.39 4.45
C LEU A 323 23.15 24.15 4.02
N ASP A 324 24.30 23.50 4.16
CA ASP A 324 25.57 23.89 3.53
C ASP A 324 25.57 23.49 2.05
N LEU A 325 25.89 24.44 1.17
CA LEU A 325 25.90 24.23 -0.27
C LEU A 325 27.07 23.32 -0.67
N GLN A 326 26.77 22.27 -1.43
CA GLN A 326 27.76 21.32 -1.93
C GLN A 326 28.42 21.85 -3.20
N LYS A 327 29.72 21.54 -3.37
CA LYS A 327 30.52 22.13 -4.45
C LYS A 327 30.08 21.71 -5.85
N ASP A 328 29.71 20.44 -6.00
CA ASP A 328 29.41 19.83 -7.30
C ASP A 328 27.94 19.96 -7.72
N LEU A 329 27.10 20.66 -6.94
CA LEU A 329 25.68 20.82 -7.21
C LEU A 329 25.35 22.23 -7.73
N LYS A 330 24.27 22.31 -8.52
CA LYS A 330 23.70 23.57 -9.00
C LYS A 330 22.38 23.80 -8.28
N TYR A 331 22.31 24.92 -7.56
CA TYR A 331 21.15 25.29 -6.76
C TYR A 331 20.41 26.43 -7.42
N VAL A 332 19.08 26.37 -7.35
CA VAL A 332 18.18 27.43 -7.75
C VAL A 332 17.27 27.75 -6.57
N PHE A 333 17.30 28.99 -6.11
CA PHE A 333 16.38 29.52 -5.11
C PHE A 333 15.48 30.55 -5.76
N ARG A 334 14.16 30.40 -5.64
CA ARG A 334 13.17 31.35 -6.18
C ARG A 334 12.45 32.02 -5.03
N ILE A 335 12.57 33.33 -4.93
CA ILE A 335 11.89 34.14 -3.91
C ILE A 335 10.91 35.09 -4.57
N GLN A 336 9.78 35.34 -3.91
CA GLN A 336 8.80 36.35 -4.31
C GLN A 336 8.55 37.27 -3.11
N LEU A 337 8.56 38.58 -3.34
CA LEU A 337 8.16 39.52 -2.31
C LEU A 337 6.63 39.62 -2.29
N GLU A 338 6.03 39.34 -1.15
CA GLU A 338 4.59 39.46 -0.92
C GLU A 338 4.24 40.85 -0.39
N LYS A 339 5.16 41.46 0.37
CA LYS A 339 5.03 42.82 0.90
C LYS A 339 6.41 43.46 1.03
N ILE A 340 6.56 44.69 0.52
CA ILE A 340 7.71 45.56 0.71
C ILE A 340 7.25 47.01 0.49
N ASN A 341 7.60 47.94 1.38
CA ASN A 341 7.22 49.34 1.20
C ASN A 341 8.19 50.05 0.26
N GLU A 342 7.83 51.25 -0.18
CA GLU A 342 8.75 52.09 -0.95
C GLU A 342 10.00 52.39 -0.11
N THR A 343 11.18 52.34 -0.72
CA THR A 343 12.50 52.58 -0.10
C THR A 343 13.03 51.50 0.85
N ASP A 344 12.19 50.54 1.24
CA ASP A 344 12.62 49.37 2.02
C ASP A 344 13.68 48.56 1.25
N VAL A 345 14.62 47.99 1.99
CA VAL A 345 15.74 47.22 1.46
C VAL A 345 15.76 45.81 2.01
N PHE A 346 16.22 44.87 1.18
CA PHE A 346 16.57 43.53 1.63
C PHE A 346 17.85 43.07 0.94
N ILE A 347 18.56 42.16 1.59
CA ILE A 347 19.80 41.58 1.10
C ILE A 347 19.53 40.13 0.73
N VAL A 348 20.08 39.69 -0.40
CA VAL A 348 20.02 38.29 -0.85
C VAL A 348 21.38 37.84 -1.37
N GLY A 349 21.74 36.59 -1.11
CA GLY A 349 22.97 35.99 -1.63
C GLY A 349 23.41 34.77 -0.84
N LEU A 350 24.71 34.72 -0.53
CA LEU A 350 25.32 33.67 0.28
C LEU A 350 25.97 34.24 1.53
N MET A 351 26.00 33.44 2.58
CA MET A 351 26.68 33.74 3.84
C MET A 351 27.36 32.49 4.39
N ARG A 352 28.50 32.67 5.06
CA ARG A 352 29.12 31.59 5.84
C ARG A 352 28.39 31.35 7.14
N ASN A 353 28.09 30.10 7.43
CA ASN A 353 27.50 29.71 8.71
C ASN A 353 28.41 30.08 9.91
N SER A 354 29.73 30.00 9.73
CA SER A 354 30.74 30.30 10.76
C SER A 354 30.71 31.74 11.28
N ILE A 355 30.13 32.69 10.53
CA ILE A 355 30.07 34.10 10.93
C ILE A 355 28.64 34.58 11.22
N SER A 356 27.65 33.67 11.15
CA SER A 356 26.21 33.99 11.23
C SER A 356 25.74 34.62 12.53
N LYS A 357 26.50 34.48 13.61
CA LYS A 357 26.19 35.04 14.93
C LYS A 357 26.76 36.44 15.16
N ASP A 358 27.84 36.77 14.46
CA ASP A 358 28.69 37.92 14.80
C ASP A 358 28.70 39.01 13.70
N SER A 359 28.17 38.72 12.52
CA SER A 359 28.23 39.62 11.36
C SER A 359 27.05 39.43 10.42
N GLY A 360 26.80 40.40 9.54
CA GLY A 360 25.85 40.26 8.45
C GLY A 360 26.45 39.56 7.24
N GLY A 361 25.62 38.98 6.38
CA GLY A 361 26.05 38.24 5.18
C GLY A 361 26.57 39.14 4.03
N TRP A 362 26.77 40.43 4.30
CA TRP A 362 27.42 41.38 3.39
C TRP A 362 28.95 41.44 3.55
N GLU A 363 29.50 41.04 4.70
CA GLU A 363 30.95 41.15 4.99
C GLU A 363 31.84 40.38 3.99
N ASP A 364 31.35 39.24 3.52
CA ASP A 364 32.09 38.40 2.57
C ASP A 364 31.94 38.82 1.11
N TYR A 365 31.16 39.86 0.82
CA TYR A 365 30.87 40.31 -0.54
C TYR A 365 30.34 39.19 -1.45
N LEU A 366 29.38 38.41 -0.94
CA LEU A 366 28.70 37.33 -1.66
C LEU A 366 27.17 37.56 -1.72
N SER A 367 26.74 38.82 -1.71
CA SER A 367 25.32 39.19 -1.69
C SER A 367 25.05 40.49 -2.48
N CYS A 368 23.80 40.90 -2.58
CA CYS A 368 23.42 42.23 -3.04
C CYS A 368 22.27 42.76 -2.20
N GLU A 369 22.26 44.08 -1.99
CA GLU A 369 21.13 44.79 -1.42
C GLU A 369 20.21 45.28 -2.54
N LEU A 370 18.94 44.90 -2.46
CA LEU A 370 17.90 45.31 -3.37
C LEU A 370 16.91 46.21 -2.64
N GLN A 371 16.64 47.37 -3.23
CA GLN A 371 15.69 48.35 -2.74
C GLN A 371 14.44 48.35 -3.61
N ASN A 372 13.27 48.43 -2.96
CA ASN A 372 12.04 48.71 -3.68
C ASN A 372 11.98 50.19 -4.11
N GLN A 373 11.97 50.41 -5.42
CA GLN A 373 11.83 51.70 -6.09
C GLN A 373 10.63 51.63 -7.05
N SER A 374 9.47 52.01 -6.55
CA SER A 374 8.19 52.09 -7.23
C SER A 374 7.63 50.74 -7.67
N GLU A 375 7.87 50.32 -8.91
CA GLU A 375 7.42 49.02 -9.45
C GLU A 375 8.57 48.00 -9.57
N TYR A 376 9.80 48.43 -9.31
CA TYR A 376 11.00 47.65 -9.55
C TYR A 376 11.88 47.54 -8.31
N LEU A 377 12.58 46.41 -8.21
CA LEU A 377 13.69 46.18 -7.31
C LEU A 377 14.98 46.55 -8.05
N LYS A 378 15.78 47.40 -7.43
CA LYS A 378 17.07 47.83 -7.96
C LYS A 378 18.16 47.66 -6.92
N ILE A 379 19.40 47.57 -7.37
CA ILE A 379 20.54 47.55 -6.45
C ILE A 379 20.65 48.92 -5.76
N SER A 380 20.69 48.91 -4.42
CA SER A 380 21.01 50.11 -3.63
C SER A 380 22.47 50.12 -3.20
N THR A 381 22.97 48.99 -2.70
CA THR A 381 24.34 48.85 -2.19
C THR A 381 25.03 47.62 -2.77
N ASN A 382 26.31 47.78 -3.14
CA ASN A 382 27.13 46.71 -3.70
C ASN A 382 27.75 45.86 -2.58
N TYR A 383 27.36 44.59 -2.52
CA TYR A 383 27.96 43.58 -1.66
C TYR A 383 28.49 42.38 -2.46
N GLY A 384 28.99 42.64 -3.67
CA GLY A 384 29.68 41.69 -4.53
C GLY A 384 28.86 41.17 -5.71
N ILE A 385 27.54 41.01 -5.59
CA ILE A 385 26.67 40.67 -6.73
C ILE A 385 26.22 41.96 -7.41
N ASN A 386 27.06 42.48 -8.33
CA ASN A 386 26.81 43.77 -8.99
C ASN A 386 27.29 43.80 -10.46
N ASN A 387 27.79 42.68 -10.98
CA ASN A 387 28.19 42.60 -12.39
C ASN A 387 26.94 42.43 -13.26
N LEU A 388 26.55 43.46 -14.02
CA LEU A 388 25.39 43.39 -14.91
C LEU A 388 25.70 42.50 -16.12
N LEU A 389 25.19 41.26 -16.10
CA LEU A 389 25.38 40.26 -17.15
C LEU A 389 24.33 40.37 -18.27
N LYS A 390 23.12 40.83 -17.93
CA LYS A 390 22.00 41.05 -18.86
C LYS A 390 21.11 42.18 -18.34
N GLY A 391 20.63 43.04 -19.23
CA GLY A 391 19.86 44.24 -18.89
C GLY A 391 20.27 45.41 -19.78
N VAL A 392 19.68 46.60 -19.54
CA VAL A 392 19.97 47.80 -20.35
C VAL A 392 21.07 48.64 -19.70
N SER A 393 20.76 49.29 -18.57
CA SER A 393 21.69 50.18 -17.85
C SER A 393 21.84 49.82 -16.38
N GLU A 394 20.84 49.18 -15.79
CA GLU A 394 20.81 48.74 -14.40
C GLU A 394 19.93 47.49 -14.28
N PHE A 395 20.05 46.79 -13.16
CA PHE A 395 19.17 45.68 -12.83
C PHE A 395 17.81 46.20 -12.38
N GLN A 396 16.73 45.69 -12.99
CA GLN A 396 15.35 46.10 -12.69
C GLN A 396 14.43 44.87 -12.72
N ALA A 397 14.32 44.17 -11.60
CA ALA A 397 13.33 43.11 -11.46
C ALA A 397 11.99 43.69 -11.00
N LYS A 398 10.86 43.20 -11.50
CA LYS A 398 9.55 43.63 -10.98
C LYS A 398 9.41 43.24 -9.50
N LYS A 399 8.88 44.15 -8.67
CA LYS A 399 8.74 43.90 -7.22
C LYS A 399 7.78 42.79 -6.87
N ASP A 400 6.73 42.60 -7.68
CA ASP A 400 5.74 41.52 -7.56
C ASP A 400 6.17 40.25 -8.32
N GLY A 401 7.30 40.32 -9.02
CA GLY A 401 7.90 39.21 -9.75
C GLY A 401 8.66 38.24 -8.84
N VAL A 402 9.22 37.21 -9.46
CA VAL A 402 10.05 36.22 -8.78
C VAL A 402 11.51 36.53 -9.08
N LEU A 403 12.33 36.58 -8.04
CA LEU A 403 13.78 36.60 -8.17
C LEU A 403 14.29 35.17 -8.10
N GLU A 404 15.14 34.80 -9.06
CA GLU A 404 15.84 33.52 -9.07
C GLU A 404 17.32 33.72 -8.80
N ILE A 405 17.81 33.05 -7.76
CA ILE A 405 19.20 33.04 -7.32
C ILE A 405 19.80 31.71 -7.74
N ARG A 406 20.85 31.77 -8.57
CA ARG A 406 21.54 30.60 -9.12
C ARG A 406 22.90 30.47 -8.47
N VAL A 407 23.24 29.27 -8.03
CA VAL A 407 24.49 29.01 -7.31
C VAL A 407 25.15 27.72 -7.79
N CYS A 408 26.41 27.81 -8.19
CA CYS A 408 27.28 26.65 -8.37
C CYS A 408 28.69 26.99 -7.91
N LEU A 409 29.11 26.42 -6.78
CA LEU A 409 30.38 26.79 -6.15
C LEU A 409 31.59 26.38 -7.01
N LYS A 410 31.55 25.18 -7.62
CA LYS A 410 32.60 24.68 -8.51
C LYS A 410 32.74 25.48 -9.80
N GLU A 411 31.62 25.94 -10.37
CA GLU A 411 31.63 26.78 -11.57
C GLU A 411 31.84 28.27 -11.23
N LYS A 412 32.01 28.61 -9.94
CA LYS A 412 32.13 29.99 -9.43
C LYS A 412 30.98 30.89 -9.89
N LEU A 413 29.77 30.31 -9.92
CA LEU A 413 28.57 30.97 -10.36
C LEU A 413 27.73 31.36 -9.15
N LEU A 414 27.41 32.65 -9.05
CA LEU A 414 26.42 33.21 -8.15
C LEU A 414 25.74 34.36 -8.89
N GLU A 415 24.45 34.20 -9.16
CA GLU A 415 23.69 35.12 -10.01
C GLU A 415 22.30 35.39 -9.43
N VAL A 416 21.76 36.58 -9.71
CA VAL A 416 20.39 36.98 -9.37
C VAL A 416 19.68 37.43 -10.64
N THR A 417 18.50 36.88 -10.92
CA THR A 417 17.77 37.07 -12.19
C THR A 417 16.28 37.32 -11.97
N ASP A 418 15.62 37.99 -12.91
CA ASP A 418 14.16 38.13 -12.92
C ASP A 418 13.48 36.91 -13.57
N TYR A 419 12.91 36.03 -12.76
CA TYR A 419 12.22 34.84 -13.24
C TYR A 419 10.75 35.13 -13.58
N PRO A 420 10.18 34.53 -14.64
CA PRO A 420 10.80 33.59 -15.61
C PRO A 420 11.35 34.27 -16.88
N ASN A 421 11.40 35.60 -16.92
CA ASN A 421 11.68 36.32 -18.17
C ASN A 421 13.18 36.41 -18.50
N TYR A 422 14.01 36.34 -17.46
CA TYR A 422 15.48 36.42 -17.54
C TYR A 422 15.95 37.64 -18.34
N GLN A 423 15.26 38.78 -18.26
CA GLN A 423 15.63 40.01 -18.96
C GLN A 423 16.79 40.73 -18.28
N TYR A 424 16.89 40.60 -16.96
CA TYR A 424 17.86 41.22 -16.09
C TYR A 424 18.62 40.16 -15.30
N LYS A 425 19.95 40.29 -15.31
CA LYS A 425 20.85 39.31 -14.70
C LYS A 425 22.02 40.01 -14.06
N LEU A 426 22.21 39.76 -12.77
CA LEU A 426 23.40 40.13 -12.02
C LEU A 426 24.25 38.90 -11.75
N GLY A 427 25.56 39.08 -11.81
CA GLY A 427 26.54 38.08 -11.41
C GLY A 427 27.45 38.62 -10.31
N LEU A 428 28.08 37.69 -9.62
CA LEU A 428 29.18 37.97 -8.70
C LEU A 428 30.37 38.59 -9.44
N GLU A 429 30.93 39.67 -8.89
CA GLU A 429 32.14 40.30 -9.38
C GLU A 429 33.34 39.35 -9.35
N ASP A 430 34.20 39.46 -10.36
CA ASP A 430 35.32 38.51 -10.57
C ASP A 430 36.28 38.41 -9.37
N GLN A 431 36.48 39.52 -8.65
CA GLN A 431 37.35 39.58 -7.47
C GLN A 431 36.86 38.74 -6.29
N TYR A 432 35.58 38.40 -6.23
CA TYR A 432 34.98 37.62 -5.13
C TYR A 432 34.71 36.16 -5.52
N LYS A 433 34.82 35.78 -6.79
CA LYS A 433 34.56 34.42 -7.29
C LYS A 433 35.41 33.34 -6.61
N SER A 434 36.63 33.65 -6.17
CA SER A 434 37.49 32.72 -5.44
C SER A 434 36.91 32.30 -4.08
N LYS A 435 36.09 33.15 -3.45
CA LYS A 435 35.47 32.89 -2.15
C LYS A 435 34.45 31.74 -2.21
N LEU A 436 33.79 31.55 -3.37
CA LEU A 436 32.84 30.45 -3.59
C LEU A 436 33.49 29.07 -3.44
N GLU A 437 34.78 28.94 -3.80
CA GLU A 437 35.54 27.69 -3.62
C GLU A 437 36.25 27.60 -2.27
N GLN A 438 36.68 28.75 -1.74
CA GLN A 438 37.47 28.85 -0.52
C GLN A 438 36.65 28.46 0.71
N TYR A 439 35.41 28.92 0.80
CA TYR A 439 34.54 28.69 1.94
C TYR A 439 33.83 27.34 1.84
N LYS A 440 33.67 26.65 2.98
CA LYS A 440 33.13 25.28 3.06
C LYS A 440 31.71 25.22 3.61
N ASP A 441 31.26 26.33 4.19
CA ASP A 441 30.04 26.48 4.99
C ASP A 441 29.15 27.59 4.43
N LEU A 442 29.14 27.75 3.10
CA LEU A 442 28.28 28.71 2.42
C LEU A 442 26.84 28.22 2.39
N ARG A 443 25.92 29.13 2.73
CA ARG A 443 24.48 28.90 2.81
C ARG A 443 23.73 30.01 2.09
N PHE A 444 22.51 29.72 1.64
CA PHE A 444 21.62 30.75 1.11
C PHE A 444 21.28 31.75 2.21
N TYR A 445 21.28 33.04 1.87
CA TYR A 445 21.16 34.14 2.82
C TYR A 445 20.11 35.16 2.37
N LEU A 446 19.28 35.59 3.33
CA LEU A 446 18.35 36.70 3.22
C LEU A 446 18.49 37.59 4.45
N ALA A 447 18.43 38.91 4.29
CA ALA A 447 18.29 39.81 5.42
C ALA A 447 17.41 41.02 5.08
N PHE A 448 16.78 41.59 6.08
CA PHE A 448 15.88 42.74 5.93
C PHE A 448 15.92 43.61 7.19
N ASP A 449 15.76 44.90 7.01
CA ASP A 449 15.94 45.94 8.05
C ASP A 449 14.65 46.27 8.81
N THR A 450 13.50 45.83 8.30
CA THR A 450 12.18 46.10 8.87
C THR A 450 11.35 44.83 8.98
N SER A 451 10.48 44.78 9.99
CA SER A 451 9.55 43.66 10.22
C SER A 451 8.36 43.65 9.24
N ASP A 452 8.24 44.67 8.38
CA ASP A 452 7.12 44.82 7.44
C ASP A 452 7.35 44.12 6.09
N ILE A 453 8.59 43.72 5.80
CA ILE A 453 8.95 42.97 4.59
C ILE A 453 8.47 41.52 4.72
N GLN A 454 7.76 41.03 3.71
CA GLN A 454 7.33 39.63 3.59
C GLN A 454 7.90 39.03 2.31
N ILE A 455 8.72 38.00 2.46
CA ILE A 455 9.34 37.26 1.36
C ILE A 455 8.93 35.80 1.47
N CYS A 456 8.45 35.23 0.36
CA CYS A 456 8.11 33.83 0.24
C CYS A 456 9.14 33.11 -0.62
N LEU A 457 9.77 32.06 -0.07
CA LEU A 457 10.57 31.12 -0.84
C LEU A 457 9.63 30.20 -1.63
N LYS A 458 9.52 30.43 -2.94
CA LYS A 458 8.64 29.67 -3.85
C LYS A 458 9.22 28.32 -4.23
N ASP A 459 10.55 28.28 -4.38
CA ASP A 459 11.24 27.08 -4.81
C ASP A 459 12.69 27.06 -4.29
N ALA A 460 13.19 25.86 -4.02
CA ALA A 460 14.57 25.58 -3.67
C ALA A 460 14.91 24.20 -4.23
N GLU A 461 15.55 24.18 -5.40
CA GLU A 461 15.80 22.94 -6.15
C GLU A 461 17.27 22.77 -6.53
N ILE A 462 17.69 21.51 -6.65
CA ILE A 462 18.96 21.13 -7.27
C ILE A 462 18.66 20.80 -8.74
N VAL A 463 19.35 21.45 -9.65
CA VAL A 463 19.15 21.30 -11.10
C VAL A 463 20.38 20.68 -11.77
N ASN A 464 20.18 20.02 -12.90
CA ASN A 464 21.29 19.52 -13.71
C ASN A 464 21.97 20.65 -14.52
N GLU A 465 21.17 21.63 -14.93
CA GLU A 465 21.59 22.78 -15.74
C GLU A 465 20.74 24.01 -15.43
N PHE A 466 21.32 25.21 -15.57
CA PHE A 466 20.56 26.45 -15.47
C PHE A 466 19.86 26.71 -16.82
N LYS A 467 18.57 27.05 -16.77
CA LYS A 467 17.81 27.45 -17.96
C LYS A 467 18.14 28.90 -18.31
N ASP A 468 18.32 29.22 -19.58
CA ASP A 468 18.55 30.60 -20.04
C ASP A 468 17.29 31.32 -20.50
#